data_AF-A0A0D0G203-F1
#
_entry.id   AF-A0A0D0G203-F1
#
_cell.length_a   1.000
_cell.length_b   1.000
_cell.length_c   1.000
_cell.angle_alpha   90.00
_cell.angle_beta   90.00
_cell.angle_gamma   90.00
#
_symmetry.space_group_name_H-M   'P 1'
#
loop_
_entity.id
_entity.type
_entity.pdbx_description
1 polymer ?
#
loop_
_entity_poly.entity_id
_entity_poly.type
_entity_poly.pdbx_seq_one_letter_code
_entity_poly.pdbx_strand_id
1 'polypeptide(L)'
;MGYAKERGKLEKLLRIVGLNTYDEKSFAALVDTHEKYSHTVRILKNKEPETFGDLYKNELEEVKISRKAVKDADSDETRQSTFIAYKETLLRALNNTIQATNETL
;
A
#
# COMPACT_ATOMS: atom_id res chain seq x y z
N MET A 1 -7.44 15.37 16.69
CA MET A 1 -7.27 15.74 15.26
C MET A 1 -5.84 15.50 14.72
N GLY A 2 -5.08 14.49 15.19
CA GLY A 2 -3.63 14.39 14.88
C GLY A 2 -3.24 14.02 13.44
N TYR A 3 -4.11 13.30 12.72
CA TYR A 3 -3.72 12.60 11.48
C TYR A 3 -4.57 12.92 10.24
N ALA A 4 -5.46 13.93 10.31
CA ALA A 4 -6.38 14.23 9.22
C ALA A 4 -5.69 14.50 7.87
N LYS A 5 -4.51 15.14 7.90
CA LYS A 5 -3.70 15.41 6.70
C LYS A 5 -3.14 14.14 6.08
N GLU A 6 -2.55 13.25 6.88
CA GLU A 6 -2.01 11.97 6.41
C GLU A 6 -3.12 11.02 5.95
N ARG A 7 -4.24 10.96 6.70
CA ARG A 7 -5.42 10.19 6.32
C ARG A 7 -5.96 10.59 4.94
N GLY A 8 -6.16 11.89 4.71
CA GLY A 8 -6.61 12.38 3.40
C GLY A 8 -5.64 12.13 2.24
N LYS A 9 -4.34 11.91 2.52
CA LYS A 9 -3.39 11.44 1.50
C LYS A 9 -3.60 9.95 1.21
N LEU A 10 -3.78 9.12 2.24
CA LEU A 10 -4.00 7.67 2.10
C LEU A 10 -5.31 7.37 1.37
N GLU A 11 -6.40 8.07 1.69
CA GLU A 11 -7.70 7.88 1.03
C GLU A 11 -7.63 8.13 -0.49
N LYS A 12 -6.85 9.12 -0.93
CA LYS A 12 -6.63 9.40 -2.37
C LYS A 12 -5.89 8.27 -3.09
N LEU A 13 -5.12 7.46 -2.36
CA LEU A 13 -4.38 6.33 -2.92
C LEU A 13 -5.29 5.13 -3.20
N LEU A 14 -6.48 5.05 -2.58
CA LEU A 14 -7.47 3.99 -2.84
C LEU A 14 -7.99 3.96 -4.29
N ARG A 15 -7.67 4.97 -5.11
CA ARG A 15 -7.93 4.97 -6.56
C ARG A 15 -7.41 3.73 -7.30
N ILE A 16 -6.44 3.01 -6.73
CA ILE A 16 -5.88 1.80 -7.33
C ILE A 16 -6.86 0.61 -7.35
N VAL A 17 -8.01 0.68 -6.65
CA VAL A 17 -9.05 -0.38 -6.66
C VAL A 17 -9.42 -0.81 -8.08
N GLY A 18 -9.49 0.13 -9.02
CA GLY A 18 -9.87 -0.12 -10.41
C GLY A 18 -8.79 -0.77 -11.28
N LEU A 19 -7.56 -0.96 -10.79
CA LEU A 19 -6.47 -1.55 -11.56
C LEU A 19 -6.60 -3.08 -11.57
N ASN A 20 -7.32 -3.64 -12.55
CA ASN A 20 -7.62 -5.08 -12.59
C ASN A 20 -6.81 -5.87 -13.62
N THR A 21 -5.99 -5.18 -14.41
CA THR A 21 -5.20 -5.81 -15.47
C THR A 21 -3.77 -5.31 -15.37
N TYR A 22 -2.83 -6.23 -15.45
CA TYR A 22 -1.42 -5.92 -15.56
C TYR A 22 -1.15 -5.32 -16.95
N ASP A 23 -0.61 -4.12 -16.92
CA ASP A 23 0.11 -3.48 -18.01
C ASP A 23 1.16 -2.55 -17.39
N GLU A 24 2.11 -2.06 -18.19
CA GLU A 24 3.19 -1.20 -17.68
C GLU A 24 2.68 0.08 -17.00
N LYS A 25 1.55 0.65 -17.47
CA LYS A 25 0.98 1.86 -16.89
C LYS A 25 0.29 1.56 -15.56
N SER A 26 -0.47 0.46 -15.49
CA SER A 26 -1.15 0.04 -14.26
C SER A 26 -0.13 -0.38 -13.20
N PHE A 27 0.94 -1.07 -13.59
CA PHE A 27 2.04 -1.41 -12.70
C PHE A 27 2.79 -0.18 -12.20
N ALA A 28 3.13 0.77 -13.07
CA ALA A 28 3.74 2.03 -12.68
C ALA A 28 2.86 2.83 -11.70
N ALA A 29 1.54 2.87 -11.91
CA ALA A 29 0.60 3.52 -11.01
C ALA A 29 0.55 2.86 -9.62
N LEU A 30 0.64 1.53 -9.58
CA LEU A 30 0.68 0.75 -8.34
C LEU A 30 1.97 1.00 -7.55
N VAL A 31 3.10 1.07 -8.26
CA VAL A 31 4.42 1.41 -7.69
C VAL A 31 4.43 2.83 -7.12
N ASP A 32 3.95 3.83 -7.87
CA ASP A 32 3.82 5.22 -7.39
C ASP A 32 2.95 5.28 -6.12
N THR A 33 1.88 4.49 -6.08
CA THR A 33 0.98 4.44 -4.93
C THR A 33 1.65 3.81 -3.71
N HIS A 34 2.40 2.72 -3.91
CA HIS A 34 3.21 2.11 -2.84
C HIS A 34 4.24 3.09 -2.30
N GLU A 35 4.96 3.84 -3.14
CA GLU A 35 5.95 4.81 -2.66
C GLU A 35 5.32 5.90 -1.78
N LYS A 36 4.15 6.41 -2.19
CA LYS A 36 3.37 7.38 -1.41
C LYS A 36 2.84 6.80 -0.10
N TYR A 37 2.37 5.55 -0.13
CA TYR A 37 1.98 4.81 1.07
C TYR A 37 3.16 4.67 2.04
N SER A 38 4.28 4.13 1.58
CA SER A 38 5.52 3.91 2.34
C SER A 38 6.01 5.19 3.03
N HIS A 39 6.01 6.31 2.30
CA HIS A 39 6.37 7.60 2.88
C HIS A 39 5.38 8.04 3.97
N THR A 40 4.08 7.86 3.74
CA THR A 40 3.04 8.31 4.67
C THR A 40 3.02 7.46 5.95
N VAL A 41 3.08 6.12 5.85
CA VAL A 41 3.13 5.23 7.02
C VAL A 41 4.41 5.43 7.83
N ARG A 42 5.53 5.78 7.21
CA ARG A 42 6.77 6.17 7.92
C ARG A 42 6.57 7.45 8.75
N ILE A 43 5.89 8.46 8.20
CA ILE A 43 5.58 9.70 8.94
C ILE A 43 4.71 9.35 10.16
N LEU A 44 3.66 8.56 9.97
CA LEU A 44 2.75 8.15 11.04
C LEU A 44 3.51 7.36 12.13
N LYS A 45 4.33 6.37 11.74
CA LYS A 45 5.20 5.62 12.66
C LYS A 45 6.17 6.49 13.44
N ASN A 46 6.63 7.61 12.87
CA ASN A 46 7.52 8.52 13.59
C ASN A 46 6.76 9.42 14.58
N LYS A 47 5.48 9.70 14.33
CA LYS A 47 4.61 10.45 15.24
C LYS A 47 4.12 9.57 16.39
N GLU A 48 3.71 8.34 16.09
CA GLU A 48 3.14 7.40 17.05
C GLU A 48 3.60 5.96 16.74
N PRO A 49 4.80 5.58 17.22
CA PRO A 49 5.40 4.28 16.93
C PRO A 49 4.59 3.10 17.47
N GLU A 50 3.84 3.27 18.55
CA GLU A 50 3.07 2.21 19.19
C GLU A 50 1.90 1.76 18.30
N THR A 51 1.21 2.72 17.66
CA THR A 51 0.07 2.46 16.77
C THR A 51 0.51 2.05 15.36
N PHE A 52 1.50 2.73 14.77
CA PHE A 52 1.87 2.53 13.36
C PHE A 52 3.16 1.72 13.15
N GLY A 53 3.80 1.26 14.23
CA GLY A 53 5.04 0.49 14.15
C GLY A 53 4.88 -0.83 13.40
N ASP A 54 3.79 -1.54 13.65
CA ASP A 54 3.50 -2.83 13.01
C ASP A 54 3.15 -2.65 11.53
N LEU A 55 2.29 -1.68 11.22
CA LEU A 55 1.93 -1.29 9.85
C LEU A 55 3.17 -0.94 9.01
N TYR A 56 4.14 -0.23 9.59
CA TYR A 56 5.39 0.11 8.91
C TYR A 56 6.35 -1.07 8.74
N LYS A 57 6.38 -2.02 9.68
CA LYS A 57 7.34 -3.13 9.66
C LYS A 57 6.83 -4.34 8.89
N ASN A 58 5.59 -4.73 9.14
CA ASN A 58 5.03 -5.98 8.64
C ASN A 58 4.27 -5.72 7.33
N GLU A 59 3.24 -4.87 7.36
CA GLU A 59 2.40 -4.67 6.18
C GLU A 59 3.18 -4.05 5.01
N LEU A 60 4.02 -3.04 5.29
CA LEU A 60 4.88 -2.48 4.25
C LEU A 60 5.87 -3.52 3.67
N GLU A 61 6.32 -4.49 4.48
CA GLU A 61 7.19 -5.56 3.98
C GLU A 61 6.43 -6.55 3.09
N GLU A 62 5.21 -6.93 3.47
CA GLU A 62 4.33 -7.73 2.62
C GLU A 62 4.06 -7.05 1.26
N VAL A 63 3.85 -5.72 1.27
CA VAL A 63 3.69 -4.92 0.05
C VAL A 63 4.96 -4.94 -0.82
N LYS A 64 6.16 -4.95 -0.22
CA LYS A 64 7.41 -5.09 -1.00
C LYS A 64 7.60 -6.49 -1.57
N ILE A 65 7.28 -7.52 -0.79
CA ILE A 65 7.37 -8.93 -1.23
C ILE A 65 6.43 -9.16 -2.42
N SER A 66 5.19 -8.71 -2.32
CA SER A 66 4.22 -8.82 -3.41
C SER A 66 4.63 -8.03 -4.65
N ARG A 67 5.18 -6.82 -4.51
CA ARG A 67 5.80 -6.09 -5.65
C ARG A 67 6.91 -6.89 -6.33
N LYS A 68 7.77 -7.54 -5.54
CA LYS A 68 8.87 -8.36 -6.06
C LYS A 68 8.33 -9.58 -6.83
N ALA A 69 7.28 -10.22 -6.33
CA ALA A 69 6.64 -11.35 -7.01
C ALA A 69 6.15 -11.00 -8.43
N VAL A 70 5.65 -9.77 -8.67
CA VAL A 70 5.29 -9.31 -10.03
C VAL A 70 6.49 -9.26 -10.96
N LYS A 71 7.64 -8.83 -10.45
CA LYS A 71 8.88 -8.71 -11.23
C LYS A 71 9.53 -10.06 -11.52
N ASP A 72 9.42 -10.98 -10.56
CA ASP A 72 10.00 -12.32 -10.64
C ASP A 72 9.09 -13.30 -11.42
N ALA A 73 7.90 -12.86 -11.84
CA ALA A 73 6.96 -13.67 -12.60
C ALA A 73 7.51 -14.08 -13.97
N ASP A 74 7.44 -15.39 -14.24
CA ASP A 74 8.00 -16.10 -15.39
C ASP A 74 7.03 -16.25 -16.57
N SER A 75 5.75 -16.01 -16.34
CA SER A 75 4.71 -16.05 -17.37
C SER A 75 3.74 -14.86 -17.22
N ASP A 76 2.99 -14.56 -18.28
CA ASP A 76 1.99 -13.49 -18.24
C ASP A 76 0.83 -13.81 -17.28
N GLU A 77 0.47 -15.09 -17.13
CA GLU A 77 -0.54 -15.54 -16.16
C GLU A 77 -0.04 -15.37 -14.71
N THR A 78 1.20 -15.80 -14.43
CA THR A 78 1.86 -15.57 -13.14
C THR A 78 1.96 -14.08 -12.85
N ARG A 79 2.28 -13.25 -13.86
CA ARG A 79 2.43 -11.80 -13.70
C ARG A 79 1.09 -11.12 -13.41
N GLN A 80 0.03 -11.52 -14.11
CA GLN A 80 -1.31 -11.01 -13.85
C GLN A 80 -1.79 -11.38 -12.44
N SER A 81 -1.62 -12.62 -12.01
CA SER A 81 -2.06 -13.07 -10.68
C SER A 81 -1.27 -12.39 -9.55
N THR A 82 0.06 -12.31 -9.67
CA THR A 82 0.92 -11.60 -8.71
C THR A 82 0.65 -10.09 -8.70
N PHE A 83 0.29 -9.48 -9.83
CA PHE A 83 -0.11 -8.08 -9.91
C PHE A 83 -1.40 -7.81 -9.11
N ILE A 84 -2.41 -8.67 -9.25
CA ILE A 84 -3.64 -8.59 -8.46
C ILE A 84 -3.33 -8.74 -6.97
N ALA A 85 -2.51 -9.73 -6.60
CA ALA A 85 -2.09 -9.94 -5.22
C ALA A 85 -1.38 -8.70 -4.65
N TYR A 86 -0.45 -8.10 -5.40
CA TYR A 86 0.23 -6.87 -5.00
C TYR A 86 -0.74 -5.70 -4.78
N LYS A 87 -1.71 -5.50 -5.67
CA LYS A 87 -2.75 -4.48 -5.49
C LYS A 87 -3.55 -4.73 -4.22
N GLU A 88 -4.02 -5.96 -4.01
CA GLU A 88 -4.85 -6.31 -2.85
C GLU A 88 -4.09 -6.16 -1.53
N THR A 89 -2.83 -6.59 -1.48
CA THR A 89 -1.95 -6.37 -0.31
C THR A 89 -1.78 -4.88 -0.01
N LEU A 90 -1.54 -4.06 -1.05
CA LEU A 90 -1.40 -2.61 -0.88
C LEU A 90 -2.72 -1.94 -0.44
N LEU A 91 -3.87 -2.38 -0.97
CA LEU A 91 -5.18 -1.89 -0.55
C LEU A 91 -5.49 -2.24 0.90
N ARG A 92 -5.21 -3.47 1.31
CA ARG A 92 -5.33 -3.89 2.70
C ARG A 92 -4.48 -3.01 3.61
N ALA A 93 -3.23 -2.79 3.24
CA ALA A 93 -2.30 -1.98 4.04
C ALA A 93 -2.74 -0.51 4.14
N LEU A 94 -3.28 0.05 3.05
CA LEU A 94 -3.88 1.39 3.04
C LEU A 94 -5.09 1.46 3.98
N ASN A 95 -6.02 0.51 3.88
CA ASN A 95 -7.23 0.48 4.70
C ASN A 95 -6.91 0.32 6.19
N ASN A 96 -6.01 -0.60 6.55
CA ASN A 96 -5.59 -0.81 7.93
C ASN A 96 -4.94 0.44 8.51
N THR A 97 -4.09 1.11 7.72
CA THR A 97 -3.46 2.37 8.15
C THR A 97 -4.49 3.49 8.31
N ILE A 98 -5.46 3.63 7.39
CA ILE A 98 -6.54 4.61 7.50
C ILE A 98 -7.39 4.34 8.75
N GLN A 99 -7.76 3.08 9.00
CA GLN A 99 -8.52 2.69 10.18
C GLN A 99 -7.78 3.05 11.46
N ALA A 100 -6.49 2.72 11.54
CA ALA A 100 -5.66 3.12 12.69
C ALA A 100 -5.69 4.64 12.91
N THR A 101 -5.63 5.46 11.85
CA THR A 101 -5.75 6.94 12.01
C THR A 101 -7.11 7.43 12.54
N ASN A 102 -8.16 6.61 12.45
CA ASN A 102 -9.49 6.92 12.97
C ASN A 102 -9.70 6.45 14.40
N GLU A 103 -9.10 5.31 14.78
CA GLU A 103 -9.22 4.73 16.13
C GLU A 103 -8.38 5.47 17.18
N THR A 104 -7.35 6.20 16.75
CA THR A 104 -6.54 7.07 17.64
C THR A 104 -7.15 8.46 17.88
N LEU A 105 -8.38 8.73 17.43
CA LEU A 105 -9.05 10.03 17.57
C LEU A 105 -10.04 10.08 18.73
#